data_AF-A0A933ZXH8-F1
#
_entry.id   AF-A0A933ZXH8-F1
#
_cell.length_a   1.000
_cell.length_b   1.000
_cell.length_c   1.000
_cell.angle_alpha   90.00
_cell.angle_beta   90.00
_cell.angle_gamma   90.00
#
_symmetry.space_group_name_H-M   'P 1'
#
loop_
_entity.id
_entity.type
_entity.pdbx_description
1 polymer ?
#
loop_
_entity_poly.entity_id
_entity_poly.type
_entity_poly.pdbx_seq_one_letter_code
_entity_poly.pdbx_strand_id
1 'polypeptide(L)'
;MSSRALVASLAGVAFAGCATVSQRFPQDVQAAFARDDMRRMQTASLELYYPAQHQEAAQRIAARLEQCASKLRAHETTQRQRDRLTVFLTSADFNNAYVQPTALGNPQQMVLPLNLSLDLFDLYGIGTNAVADVSCHEAVHYVTFEQIEGFWRGLNAFFGGLLSPESFLDGWLHEGMATYYEARLGKPVGRPSSPFWRGAFAAGVASEETLDAGYLSPDQRQQDAYGAAYLSGMAFVEYLAQRFGEEKLWKLVDKQGRSIFSPLGVTLRFKSVYGQSIGSLFDDFVEETKAREVRRKRPAQQRVLASEVGHLARLAVAGDGTIALVTSGLDEPARLIIREKDGTERASQR
;
A
#
# COMPACT_ATOMS: atom_id res chain seq x y z
N MET A 1 -11.43 -65.95 14.81
CA MET A 1 -10.27 -65.81 15.74
C MET A 1 -9.02 -65.63 14.90
N SER A 2 -8.30 -64.52 15.09
CA SER A 2 -6.89 -64.20 14.73
C SER A 2 -6.33 -64.58 13.34
N SER A 3 -5.50 -63.82 12.63
CA SER A 3 -4.62 -62.72 13.00
C SER A 3 -4.14 -61.95 11.75
N ARG A 4 -4.08 -60.62 11.91
CA ARG A 4 -3.08 -59.62 11.44
C ARG A 4 -2.18 -59.87 10.21
N ALA A 5 -2.23 -58.83 9.34
CA ALA A 5 -1.13 -58.06 8.75
C ALA A 5 -0.46 -58.52 7.44
N LEU A 6 -0.60 -57.69 6.40
CA LEU A 6 0.55 -57.11 5.73
C LEU A 6 0.23 -55.69 5.23
N VAL A 7 1.16 -54.78 5.54
CA VAL A 7 1.30 -53.40 5.08
C VAL A 7 1.90 -53.42 3.67
N ALA A 8 1.53 -52.48 2.80
CA ALA A 8 2.46 -51.59 2.07
C ALA A 8 1.88 -51.02 0.76
N SER A 9 2.18 -49.74 0.55
CA SER A 9 2.43 -49.11 -0.75
C SER A 9 1.25 -48.65 -1.61
N LEU A 10 0.79 -47.43 -1.35
CA LEU A 10 0.29 -46.51 -2.37
C LEU A 10 0.65 -45.06 -1.96
N ALA A 11 1.94 -44.84 -1.70
CA ALA A 11 2.53 -43.52 -1.60
C ALA A 11 3.59 -43.43 -2.69
N GLY A 12 3.29 -42.72 -3.78
CA GLY A 12 4.26 -42.45 -4.81
C GLY A 12 3.63 -42.16 -6.15
N VAL A 13 4.02 -41.02 -6.72
CA VAL A 13 3.83 -40.59 -8.11
C VAL A 13 2.59 -39.74 -8.37
N ALA A 14 2.71 -38.43 -8.15
CA ALA A 14 2.19 -37.38 -9.03
C ALA A 14 2.67 -35.96 -8.64
N PHE A 15 3.98 -35.72 -8.50
CA PHE A 15 4.53 -34.35 -8.46
C PHE A 15 5.90 -34.27 -9.15
N ALA A 16 5.97 -34.79 -10.37
CA ALA A 16 6.96 -34.34 -11.35
C ALA A 16 6.24 -33.44 -12.38
N GLY A 17 5.51 -32.45 -11.87
CA GLY A 17 5.05 -31.33 -12.69
C GLY A 17 6.21 -30.37 -12.82
N CYS A 18 6.54 -29.98 -14.06
CA CYS A 18 7.59 -29.04 -14.40
C CYS A 18 7.71 -27.94 -13.34
N ALA A 19 8.86 -27.86 -12.66
CA ALA A 19 9.19 -26.73 -11.83
C ALA A 19 9.29 -25.51 -12.74
N THR A 20 8.16 -24.85 -13.00
CA THR A 20 8.15 -23.48 -13.46
C THR A 20 8.90 -22.71 -12.38
N VAL A 21 10.15 -22.36 -12.66
CA VAL A 21 10.89 -21.41 -11.82
C VAL A 21 10.06 -20.13 -11.87
N SER A 22 9.32 -19.86 -10.80
CA SER A 22 8.59 -18.60 -10.69
C SER A 22 9.61 -17.47 -10.80
N GLN A 23 9.35 -16.52 -11.69
CA GLN A 23 10.24 -15.38 -11.84
C GLN A 23 10.22 -14.58 -10.54
N ARG A 24 11.40 -14.37 -9.95
CA ARG A 24 11.56 -13.62 -8.69
C ARG A 24 11.10 -12.16 -8.82
N PHE A 25 11.24 -11.60 -10.03
CA PHE A 25 10.85 -10.23 -10.35
C PHE A 25 9.95 -10.21 -11.59
N PRO A 26 9.09 -9.17 -11.75
CA PRO A 26 8.42 -8.87 -13.01
C PRO A 26 9.40 -8.80 -14.18
N GLN A 27 8.93 -9.08 -15.40
CA GLN A 27 9.79 -9.25 -16.57
C GLN A 27 10.59 -8.00 -16.94
N ASP A 28 9.98 -6.82 -16.83
CA ASP A 28 10.59 -5.51 -17.05
C ASP A 28 11.69 -5.21 -16.03
N VAL A 29 11.44 -5.47 -14.74
CA VAL A 29 12.43 -5.35 -13.66
C VAL A 29 13.58 -6.33 -13.87
N GLN A 30 13.28 -7.58 -14.23
CA GLN A 30 14.29 -8.60 -14.51
C GLN A 30 15.15 -8.22 -15.72
N ALA A 31 14.55 -7.69 -16.79
CA ALA A 31 15.27 -7.22 -17.96
C ALA A 31 16.18 -6.03 -17.63
N ALA A 32 15.73 -5.09 -16.79
CA ALA A 32 16.54 -3.97 -16.33
C ALA A 32 17.78 -4.44 -15.54
N PHE A 33 17.61 -5.37 -14.59
CA PHE A 33 18.73 -5.93 -13.83
C PHE A 33 19.73 -6.70 -14.70
N ALA A 34 19.28 -7.35 -15.77
CA ALA A 34 20.18 -8.06 -16.69
C ALA A 34 20.96 -7.10 -17.62
N ARG A 35 20.38 -5.92 -17.91
CA ARG A 35 20.98 -4.91 -18.78
C ARG A 35 22.00 -4.04 -18.07
N ASP A 36 21.72 -3.67 -16.83
CA ASP A 36 22.48 -2.66 -16.10
C ASP A 36 23.72 -3.26 -15.38
N ASP A 37 24.82 -2.51 -15.29
CA ASP A 37 25.97 -2.88 -14.45
C ASP A 37 25.61 -2.70 -12.96
N MET A 38 25.15 -3.75 -12.32
CA MET A 38 24.70 -3.69 -10.92
C MET A 38 25.87 -3.67 -9.93
N ARG A 39 25.84 -2.71 -9.01
CA ARG A 39 26.76 -2.56 -7.88
C ARG A 39 26.02 -2.76 -6.57
N ARG A 40 26.78 -3.00 -5.51
CA ARG A 40 26.26 -3.18 -4.16
C ARG A 40 26.88 -2.17 -3.20
N MET A 41 26.07 -1.60 -2.31
CA MET A 41 26.54 -0.89 -1.13
C MET A 41 25.87 -1.43 0.13
N GLN A 42 26.55 -1.28 1.26
CA GLN A 42 26.05 -1.73 2.55
C GLN A 42 26.11 -0.58 3.55
N THR A 43 25.10 -0.53 4.40
CA THR A 43 25.02 0.38 5.55
C THR A 43 24.86 -0.46 6.83
N ALA A 44 24.48 0.17 7.95
CA ALA A 44 24.17 -0.58 9.16
C ALA A 44 22.91 -1.45 8.95
N SER A 45 21.86 -0.88 8.33
CA SER A 45 20.57 -1.56 8.17
C SER A 45 20.28 -2.09 6.78
N LEU A 46 21.06 -1.76 5.74
CA LEU A 46 20.71 -2.04 4.35
C LEU A 46 21.80 -2.81 3.59
N GLU A 47 21.37 -3.69 2.69
CA GLU A 47 22.14 -4.18 1.55
C GLU A 47 21.45 -3.72 0.27
N LEU A 48 22.02 -2.69 -0.39
CA LEU A 48 21.43 -2.02 -1.54
C LEU A 48 22.16 -2.40 -2.83
N TYR A 49 21.42 -2.95 -3.79
CA TYR A 49 21.85 -3.22 -5.15
C TYR A 49 21.34 -2.11 -6.07
N TYR A 50 22.20 -1.54 -6.92
CA TYR A 50 21.86 -0.39 -7.76
C TYR A 50 22.67 -0.36 -9.06
N PRO A 51 22.17 0.21 -10.17
CA PRO A 51 22.95 0.40 -11.39
C PRO A 51 24.12 1.36 -11.17
N ALA A 52 25.32 1.01 -11.63
CA ALA A 52 26.57 1.73 -11.39
C ALA A 52 26.46 3.24 -11.73
N GLN A 53 25.81 3.57 -12.85
CA GLN A 53 25.64 4.96 -13.29
C GLN A 53 24.75 5.80 -12.36
N HIS A 54 24.03 5.20 -11.42
CA HIS A 54 23.11 5.86 -10.49
C HIS A 54 23.60 5.87 -9.04
N GLN A 55 24.92 5.80 -8.82
CA GLN A 55 25.52 5.78 -7.49
C GLN A 55 25.06 6.95 -6.59
N GLU A 56 25.00 8.17 -7.10
CA GLU A 56 24.58 9.33 -6.29
C GLU A 56 23.12 9.23 -5.83
N ALA A 57 22.22 8.77 -6.71
CA ALA A 57 20.82 8.54 -6.36
C ALA A 57 20.71 7.43 -5.31
N ALA A 58 21.48 6.34 -5.49
CA ALA A 58 21.54 5.24 -4.54
C ALA A 58 22.00 5.68 -3.15
N GLN A 59 23.03 6.54 -3.07
CA GLN A 59 23.49 7.09 -1.79
C GLN A 59 22.42 7.95 -1.09
N ARG A 60 21.69 8.79 -1.84
CA ARG A 60 20.60 9.61 -1.28
C ARG A 60 19.44 8.75 -0.76
N ILE A 61 19.04 7.74 -1.53
CA ILE A 61 17.98 6.80 -1.13
C ILE A 61 18.44 6.00 0.09
N ALA A 62 19.66 5.45 0.08
CA ALA A 62 20.22 4.70 1.21
C ALA A 62 20.23 5.52 2.50
N ALA A 63 20.69 6.78 2.45
CA ALA A 63 20.74 7.65 3.62
C ALA A 63 19.35 7.93 4.21
N ARG A 64 18.34 8.14 3.35
CA ARG A 64 16.94 8.36 3.77
C ARG A 64 16.33 7.08 4.34
N LEU A 65 16.51 5.96 3.64
CA LEU A 65 15.98 4.66 4.03
C LEU A 65 16.60 4.15 5.34
N GLU A 66 17.88 4.39 5.58
CA GLU A 66 18.55 4.04 6.85
C GLU A 66 17.87 4.71 8.04
N GLN A 67 17.54 6.00 7.91
CA GLN A 67 16.84 6.75 8.96
C GLN A 67 15.42 6.21 9.19
N CYS A 68 14.71 5.89 8.11
CA CYS A 68 13.36 5.35 8.18
C CYS A 68 13.35 3.95 8.82
N ALA A 69 14.21 3.05 8.37
CA ALA A 69 14.35 1.71 8.93
C ALA A 69 14.73 1.74 10.42
N SER A 70 15.68 2.60 10.80
CA SER A 70 16.09 2.76 12.21
C SER A 70 14.93 3.24 13.10
N LYS A 71 14.17 4.25 12.66
CA LYS A 71 13.00 4.75 13.40
C LYS A 71 11.90 3.70 13.50
N LEU A 72 11.58 3.01 12.40
CA LEU A 72 10.54 2.00 12.37
C LEU A 72 10.88 0.81 13.28
N ARG A 73 12.12 0.31 13.22
CA ARG A 73 12.57 -0.78 14.08
C ARG A 73 12.60 -0.40 15.56
N ALA A 74 12.67 0.88 15.91
CA ALA A 74 12.55 1.33 17.29
C ALA A 74 11.16 1.07 17.90
N HIS A 75 10.13 0.84 17.08
CA HIS A 75 8.80 0.46 17.55
C HIS A 75 8.64 -1.05 17.78
N GLU A 76 9.58 -1.88 17.30
CA GLU A 76 9.49 -3.32 17.49
C GLU A 76 9.59 -3.68 18.97
N THR A 77 8.67 -4.52 19.44
CA THR A 77 8.69 -5.01 20.83
C THR A 77 9.77 -6.07 21.05
N THR A 78 10.24 -6.70 19.97
CA THR A 78 11.24 -7.77 20.02
C THR A 78 12.62 -7.17 19.72
N GLN A 79 13.48 -7.05 20.73
CA GLN A 79 14.85 -6.51 20.61
C GLN A 79 15.83 -7.49 19.92
N ARG A 80 15.37 -8.26 18.94
CA ARG A 80 16.20 -9.20 18.19
C ARG A 80 17.01 -8.44 17.15
N GLN A 81 18.25 -8.88 16.94
CA GLN A 81 19.02 -8.42 15.78
C GLN A 81 18.30 -8.86 14.49
N ARG A 82 17.89 -7.88 13.69
CA ARG A 82 17.32 -8.07 12.36
C ARG A 82 18.42 -8.08 11.30
N ASP A 83 18.18 -8.81 10.22
CA ASP A 83 19.06 -8.79 9.05
C ASP A 83 19.00 -7.42 8.36
N ARG A 84 19.90 -7.19 7.41
CA ARG A 84 19.84 -5.98 6.59
C ARG A 84 18.64 -6.07 5.64
N LEU A 85 17.98 -4.93 5.39
CA LEU A 85 16.99 -4.81 4.33
C LEU A 85 17.69 -5.10 3.00
N THR A 86 17.18 -6.08 2.26
CA THR A 86 17.64 -6.35 0.90
C THR A 86 16.87 -5.44 -0.04
N VAL A 87 17.57 -4.50 -0.68
CA VAL A 87 16.95 -3.44 -1.49
C VAL A 87 17.55 -3.45 -2.89
N PHE A 88 16.71 -3.39 -3.90
CA PHE A 88 17.11 -3.28 -5.30
C PHE A 88 16.60 -1.97 -5.90
N LEU A 89 17.49 -1.16 -6.46
CA LEU A 89 17.12 -0.05 -7.33
C LEU A 89 17.11 -0.52 -8.77
N THR A 90 16.09 -0.16 -9.53
CA THR A 90 15.95 -0.55 -10.93
C THR A 90 15.75 0.67 -11.84
N SER A 91 16.27 0.57 -13.07
CA SER A 91 16.00 1.53 -14.15
C SER A 91 14.70 1.23 -14.91
N ALA A 92 13.97 0.17 -14.54
CA ALA A 92 12.62 -0.06 -15.03
C ALA A 92 11.71 1.11 -14.62
N ASP A 93 10.91 1.58 -15.58
CA ASP A 93 9.96 2.69 -15.36
C ASP A 93 8.59 2.11 -14.97
N PHE A 94 8.24 2.30 -13.70
CA PHE A 94 6.92 2.02 -13.19
C PHE A 94 6.63 2.95 -12.02
N ASN A 95 5.40 3.44 -11.93
CA ASN A 95 4.96 4.39 -10.91
C ASN A 95 4.55 3.70 -9.61
N ASN A 96 5.42 2.83 -9.10
CA ASN A 96 5.19 2.10 -7.86
C ASN A 96 6.51 1.78 -7.17
N ALA A 97 6.42 1.20 -5.98
CA ALA A 97 7.48 0.46 -5.32
C ALA A 97 6.84 -0.74 -4.61
N TYR A 98 7.63 -1.74 -4.21
CA TYR A 98 7.05 -2.86 -3.48
C TYR A 98 8.05 -3.59 -2.59
N VAL A 99 7.51 -4.19 -1.53
CA VAL A 99 8.16 -5.21 -0.71
C VAL A 99 7.56 -6.57 -1.01
N GLN A 100 8.41 -7.52 -1.37
CA GLN A 100 8.06 -8.94 -1.39
C GLN A 100 8.40 -9.54 -0.04
N PRO A 101 7.43 -10.08 0.72
CA PRO A 101 7.71 -10.76 1.96
C PRO A 101 8.47 -12.07 1.71
N THR A 102 9.07 -12.62 2.76
CA THR A 102 9.64 -13.96 2.70
C THR A 102 8.56 -14.96 2.27
N ALA A 103 8.77 -15.65 1.14
CA ALA A 103 7.81 -16.61 0.61
C ALA A 103 8.49 -17.66 -0.28
N LEU A 104 8.17 -18.94 -0.07
CA LEU A 104 8.59 -20.06 -0.92
C LEU A 104 10.12 -20.09 -1.19
N GLY A 105 10.93 -19.80 -0.17
CA GLY A 105 12.39 -19.78 -0.27
C GLY A 105 13.00 -18.47 -0.78
N ASN A 106 12.17 -17.52 -1.25
CA ASN A 106 12.67 -16.19 -1.59
C ASN A 106 12.80 -15.35 -0.30
N PRO A 107 13.98 -14.73 -0.07
CA PRO A 107 14.14 -13.82 1.05
C PRO A 107 13.28 -12.56 0.82
N GLN A 108 12.84 -11.96 1.92
CA GLN A 108 12.20 -10.66 1.89
C GLN A 108 13.10 -9.63 1.19
N GLN A 109 12.51 -8.83 0.31
CA GLN A 109 13.24 -7.85 -0.48
C GLN A 109 12.34 -6.69 -0.92
N MET A 110 12.96 -5.53 -1.10
CA MET A 110 12.33 -4.30 -1.58
C MET A 110 12.84 -3.98 -2.98
N VAL A 111 11.95 -3.53 -3.88
CA VAL A 111 12.31 -3.05 -5.21
C VAL A 111 11.80 -1.61 -5.36
N LEU A 112 12.70 -0.71 -5.73
CA LEU A 112 12.44 0.72 -5.91
C LEU A 112 12.85 1.14 -7.33
N PRO A 113 12.01 1.86 -8.09
CA PRO A 113 12.45 2.48 -9.33
C PRO A 113 13.39 3.66 -9.02
N LEU A 114 14.21 4.05 -10.00
CA LEU A 114 15.11 5.20 -9.85
C LEU A 114 14.41 6.56 -9.97
N ASN A 115 13.22 6.60 -10.56
CA ASN A 115 12.38 7.78 -10.71
C ASN A 115 10.91 7.39 -10.69
N LEU A 116 10.04 8.38 -10.49
CA LEU A 116 8.60 8.27 -10.65
C LEU A 116 8.16 9.29 -11.71
N SER A 117 7.36 8.85 -12.66
CA SER A 117 6.91 9.63 -13.82
C SER A 117 5.48 10.19 -13.68
N LEU A 118 4.74 9.83 -12.62
CA LEU A 118 3.37 10.28 -12.41
C LEU A 118 3.29 11.61 -11.65
N ASP A 119 2.83 12.66 -12.34
CA ASP A 119 2.63 14.02 -11.77
C ASP A 119 1.71 14.05 -10.53
N LEU A 120 0.85 13.05 -10.36
CA LEU A 120 -0.04 12.93 -9.20
C LEU A 120 0.74 12.87 -7.88
N PHE A 121 1.98 12.36 -7.89
CA PHE A 121 2.84 12.35 -6.70
C PHE A 121 3.16 13.76 -6.20
N ASP A 122 3.27 14.76 -7.09
CA ASP A 122 3.49 16.15 -6.68
C ASP A 122 2.32 16.68 -5.86
N LEU A 123 1.09 16.30 -6.21
CA LEU A 123 -0.10 16.63 -5.41
C LEU A 123 -0.08 15.96 -4.03
N TYR A 124 0.63 14.83 -3.89
CA TYR A 124 0.86 14.15 -2.61
C TYR A 124 2.04 14.73 -1.83
N GLY A 125 2.73 15.75 -2.35
CA GLY A 125 3.94 16.27 -1.72
C GLY A 125 5.13 15.30 -1.81
N ILE A 126 5.11 14.39 -2.79
CA ILE A 126 6.20 13.48 -3.15
C ILE A 126 6.65 13.89 -4.54
N GLY A 127 7.77 14.61 -4.66
CA GLY A 127 8.27 14.99 -5.97
C GLY A 127 8.58 13.77 -6.86
N THR A 128 8.57 13.92 -8.18
CA THR A 128 8.97 12.88 -9.15
C THR A 128 10.38 12.28 -8.91
N ASN A 129 11.27 13.03 -8.27
CA ASN A 129 12.60 12.58 -7.85
C ASN A 129 12.69 12.15 -6.36
N ALA A 130 11.55 12.06 -5.67
CA ALA A 130 11.46 11.76 -4.24
C ALA A 130 11.25 10.26 -3.95
N VAL A 131 11.83 9.37 -4.77
CA VAL A 131 11.90 7.92 -4.51
C VAL A 131 12.40 7.63 -3.09
N ALA A 132 13.27 8.48 -2.55
CA ALA A 132 13.74 8.38 -1.17
C ALA A 132 12.59 8.45 -0.14
N ASP A 133 11.54 9.25 -0.37
CA ASP A 133 10.38 9.31 0.53
C ASP A 133 9.43 8.13 0.31
N VAL A 134 9.28 7.65 -0.94
CA VAL A 134 8.57 6.37 -1.23
C VAL A 134 9.29 5.18 -0.58
N SER A 135 10.62 5.18 -0.53
CA SER A 135 11.37 4.11 0.15
C SER A 135 11.03 4.02 1.65
N CYS A 136 10.62 5.13 2.28
CA CYS A 136 10.18 5.13 3.67
C CYS A 136 8.77 4.55 3.83
N HIS A 137 7.90 4.69 2.83
CA HIS A 137 6.63 3.96 2.75
C HIS A 137 6.89 2.45 2.71
N GLU A 138 7.72 2.01 1.76
CA GLU A 138 8.10 0.59 1.64
C GLU A 138 8.82 0.05 2.88
N ALA A 139 9.58 0.89 3.59
CA ALA A 139 10.22 0.48 4.83
C ALA A 139 9.22 0.05 5.90
N VAL A 140 8.00 0.61 5.93
CA VAL A 140 6.93 0.20 6.85
C VAL A 140 6.48 -1.21 6.52
N HIS A 141 6.22 -1.50 5.26
CA HIS A 141 5.93 -2.86 4.79
C HIS A 141 7.06 -3.82 5.16
N TYR A 142 8.32 -3.44 4.91
CA TYR A 142 9.45 -4.28 5.23
C TYR A 142 9.54 -4.61 6.73
N VAL A 143 9.49 -3.61 7.61
CA VAL A 143 9.63 -3.80 9.06
C VAL A 143 8.43 -4.52 9.67
N THR A 144 7.23 -4.34 9.11
CA THR A 144 6.07 -5.13 9.53
C THR A 144 6.24 -6.60 9.13
N PHE A 145 6.56 -6.91 7.86
CA PHE A 145 6.80 -8.27 7.41
C PHE A 145 7.97 -8.99 8.12
N GLU A 146 8.90 -8.25 8.72
CA GLU A 146 9.98 -8.78 9.58
C GLU A 146 9.47 -9.41 10.89
N GLN A 147 8.21 -9.19 11.29
CA GLN A 147 7.61 -9.76 12.49
C GLN A 147 7.25 -11.25 12.31
N ILE A 148 8.29 -12.08 12.14
CA ILE A 148 8.17 -13.53 12.05
C ILE A 148 8.66 -14.14 13.37
N GLU A 149 7.74 -14.41 14.30
CA GLU A 149 8.09 -14.80 15.66
C GLU A 149 7.51 -16.16 16.08
N GLY A 150 8.05 -16.72 17.16
CA GLY A 150 7.55 -17.95 17.78
C GLY A 150 7.46 -19.14 16.81
N PHE A 151 6.25 -19.70 16.68
CA PHE A 151 5.95 -20.84 15.81
C PHE A 151 6.37 -20.59 14.35
N TRP A 152 6.07 -19.42 13.81
CA TRP A 152 6.38 -19.08 12.42
C TRP A 152 7.87 -18.98 12.15
N ARG A 153 8.64 -18.51 13.13
CA ARG A 153 10.11 -18.49 13.03
C ARG A 153 10.68 -19.90 12.90
N GLY A 154 10.15 -20.85 13.68
CA GLY A 154 10.54 -22.27 13.59
C GLY A 154 10.22 -22.87 12.22
N LEU A 155 9.01 -22.61 11.70
CA LEU A 155 8.64 -23.06 10.36
C LEU A 155 9.52 -22.45 9.27
N ASN A 156 9.77 -21.14 9.32
CA ASN A 156 10.61 -20.47 8.35
C ASN A 156 12.06 -20.98 8.40
N ALA A 157 12.62 -21.26 9.58
CA ALA A 157 13.94 -21.84 9.70
C ALA A 157 14.02 -23.26 9.12
N PHE A 158 12.99 -24.08 9.34
CA PHE A 158 12.97 -25.47 8.85
C PHE A 158 12.76 -25.56 7.33
N PHE A 159 11.88 -24.73 6.76
CA PHE A 159 11.54 -24.75 5.34
C PHE A 159 12.31 -23.74 4.49
N GLY A 160 13.26 -22.99 5.08
CA GLY A 160 14.10 -22.04 4.36
C GLY A 160 13.38 -20.76 3.91
N GLY A 161 12.44 -20.23 4.70
CA GLY A 161 11.68 -19.03 4.39
C GLY A 161 10.34 -19.36 3.73
N LEU A 162 9.40 -19.84 4.53
CA LEU A 162 8.08 -20.30 4.08
C LEU A 162 7.12 -19.14 3.79
N LEU A 163 6.82 -18.33 4.82
CA LEU A 163 5.85 -17.22 4.75
C LEU A 163 6.00 -16.25 5.94
N SER A 164 5.66 -14.98 5.74
CA SER A 164 5.49 -14.01 6.84
C SER A 164 4.05 -14.01 7.37
N PRO A 165 3.83 -14.02 8.70
CA PRO A 165 2.49 -14.03 9.29
C PRO A 165 1.69 -12.75 9.00
N GLU A 166 2.35 -11.64 8.76
CA GLU A 166 1.71 -10.38 8.37
C GLU A 166 1.00 -10.51 7.01
N SER A 167 1.41 -11.44 6.15
CA SER A 167 0.75 -11.70 4.85
C SER A 167 -0.71 -12.13 4.96
N PHE A 168 -1.19 -12.44 6.17
CA PHE A 168 -2.60 -12.74 6.46
C PHE A 168 -3.42 -11.55 6.95
N LEU A 169 -2.82 -10.37 7.10
CA LEU A 169 -3.54 -9.13 7.30
C LEU A 169 -3.99 -8.56 5.96
N ASP A 170 -5.10 -7.81 6.02
CA ASP A 170 -5.68 -7.18 4.85
C ASP A 170 -4.84 -5.98 4.40
N GLY A 171 -4.84 -5.71 3.09
CA GLY A 171 -4.03 -4.68 2.44
C GLY A 171 -4.26 -3.28 3.01
N TRP A 172 -5.48 -2.96 3.44
CA TRP A 172 -5.79 -1.64 4.03
C TRP A 172 -4.96 -1.32 5.27
N LEU A 173 -4.58 -2.34 6.06
CA LEU A 173 -3.79 -2.11 7.27
C LEU A 173 -2.33 -1.86 6.92
N HIS A 174 -1.77 -2.64 5.99
CA HIS A 174 -0.41 -2.44 5.49
C HIS A 174 -0.29 -1.08 4.81
N GLU A 175 -1.13 -0.81 3.82
CA GLU A 175 -1.09 0.43 3.04
C GLU A 175 -1.50 1.64 3.88
N GLY A 176 -2.47 1.48 4.79
CA GLY A 176 -2.88 2.53 5.72
C GLY A 176 -1.76 2.90 6.70
N MET A 177 -1.06 1.91 7.26
CA MET A 177 0.12 2.16 8.12
C MET A 177 1.25 2.81 7.35
N ALA A 178 1.60 2.27 6.18
CA ALA A 178 2.67 2.81 5.37
C ALA A 178 2.40 4.26 4.95
N THR A 179 1.15 4.56 4.56
CA THR A 179 0.69 5.93 4.25
C THR A 179 0.73 6.83 5.48
N TYR A 180 0.23 6.37 6.63
CA TYR A 180 0.25 7.12 7.89
C TYR A 180 1.68 7.55 8.28
N TYR A 181 2.67 6.69 8.05
CA TYR A 181 4.06 6.94 8.41
C TYR A 181 4.84 7.85 7.45
N GLU A 182 4.35 8.12 6.23
CA GLU A 182 5.02 9.01 5.27
C GLU A 182 5.40 10.36 5.88
N ALA A 183 4.49 10.95 6.66
CA ALA A 183 4.69 12.24 7.31
C ALA A 183 5.36 12.16 8.70
N ARG A 184 5.68 10.96 9.19
CA ARG A 184 6.13 10.72 10.58
C ARG A 184 7.55 10.19 10.68
N LEU A 185 8.21 9.92 9.56
CA LEU A 185 9.60 9.46 9.51
C LEU A 185 10.61 10.61 9.33
N GLY A 186 10.35 11.75 9.98
CA GLY A 186 11.28 12.89 10.08
C GLY A 186 11.08 14.02 9.07
N LYS A 187 10.16 13.89 8.13
CA LYS A 187 9.71 14.99 7.26
C LYS A 187 8.18 14.94 7.14
N PRO A 188 7.48 16.08 7.17
CA PRO A 188 6.03 16.14 6.92
C PRO A 188 5.77 16.12 5.41
N VAL A 189 6.02 14.99 4.77
CA VAL A 189 5.83 14.76 3.32
C VAL A 189 4.80 13.66 3.11
N GLY A 190 4.43 13.46 1.85
CA GLY A 190 3.49 12.41 1.49
C GLY A 190 2.04 12.77 1.78
N ARG A 191 1.21 11.76 1.57
CA ARG A 191 -0.25 11.84 1.56
C ARG A 191 -0.84 12.41 2.86
N PRO A 192 -0.36 12.07 4.07
CA PRO A 192 -0.89 12.68 5.29
C PRO A 192 -0.68 14.19 5.38
N SER A 193 0.35 14.73 4.70
CA SER A 193 0.68 16.15 4.65
C SER A 193 0.13 16.87 3.41
N SER A 194 -0.52 16.15 2.49
CA SER A 194 -1.11 16.70 1.26
C SER A 194 -2.52 17.26 1.51
N PRO A 195 -2.76 18.57 1.25
CA PRO A 195 -4.10 19.13 1.27
C PRO A 195 -5.03 18.49 0.24
N PHE A 196 -4.47 18.06 -0.91
CA PHE A 196 -5.23 17.35 -1.94
C PHE A 196 -5.74 16.01 -1.41
N TRP A 197 -4.87 15.20 -0.80
CA TRP A 197 -5.23 13.90 -0.24
C TRP A 197 -6.26 14.01 0.89
N ARG A 198 -6.01 14.93 1.84
CA ARG A 198 -6.94 15.23 2.94
C ARG A 198 -8.29 15.69 2.42
N GLY A 199 -8.28 16.56 1.41
CA GLY A 199 -9.47 17.06 0.74
C GLY A 199 -10.24 15.98 -0.01
N ALA A 200 -9.55 15.03 -0.65
CA ALA A 200 -10.17 13.92 -1.36
C ALA A 200 -10.93 13.00 -0.39
N PHE A 201 -10.32 12.64 0.75
CA PHE A 201 -11.00 11.85 1.78
C PHE A 201 -12.21 12.59 2.34
N ALA A 202 -12.04 13.85 2.77
CA ALA A 202 -13.13 14.68 3.31
C ALA A 202 -14.28 14.88 2.31
N ALA A 203 -13.96 15.08 1.03
CA ALA A 203 -14.95 15.21 -0.04
C ALA A 203 -15.74 13.91 -0.22
N GLY A 204 -15.07 12.76 -0.19
CA GLY A 204 -15.72 11.44 -0.25
C GLY A 204 -16.67 11.23 0.93
N VAL A 205 -16.24 11.46 2.16
CA VAL A 205 -17.10 11.34 3.34
C VAL A 205 -18.32 12.29 3.26
N ALA A 206 -18.13 13.51 2.75
CA ALA A 206 -19.20 14.49 2.60
C ALA A 206 -20.19 14.15 1.46
N SER A 207 -19.75 13.45 0.42
CA SER A 207 -20.61 13.04 -0.70
C SER A 207 -21.41 11.78 -0.40
N GLU A 208 -20.86 10.87 0.38
CA GLU A 208 -21.47 9.58 0.69
C GLU A 208 -22.54 9.66 1.78
N GLU A 209 -23.65 8.96 1.57
CA GLU A 209 -24.68 8.80 2.61
C GLU A 209 -24.18 7.84 3.71
N THR A 210 -23.39 6.83 3.33
CA THR A 210 -22.85 5.80 4.22
C THR A 210 -21.38 5.49 3.90
N LEU A 211 -20.54 5.44 4.95
CA LEU A 211 -19.18 4.91 4.88
C LEU A 211 -19.20 3.56 5.61
N ASP A 212 -19.02 2.46 4.87
CA ASP A 212 -18.95 1.10 5.42
C ASP A 212 -17.54 0.49 5.28
N ALA A 213 -17.33 -0.69 5.84
CA ALA A 213 -16.02 -1.35 5.82
C ALA A 213 -15.53 -1.72 4.41
N GLY A 214 -16.42 -1.76 3.42
CA GLY A 214 -16.06 -1.94 2.00
C GLY A 214 -15.17 -0.82 1.48
N TYR A 215 -15.19 0.37 2.11
CA TYR A 215 -14.27 1.47 1.79
C TYR A 215 -12.82 1.23 2.21
N LEU A 216 -12.53 0.15 2.95
CA LEU A 216 -11.16 -0.32 3.16
C LEU A 216 -10.68 -1.24 2.03
N SER A 217 -11.59 -1.82 1.24
CA SER A 217 -11.23 -2.77 0.19
C SER A 217 -10.48 -2.07 -0.95
N PRO A 218 -9.36 -2.64 -1.45
CA PRO A 218 -8.72 -2.12 -2.66
C PRO A 218 -9.67 -2.11 -3.86
N ASP A 219 -10.70 -2.97 -3.87
CA ASP A 219 -11.69 -3.08 -4.94
C ASP A 219 -12.87 -2.08 -4.82
N GLN A 220 -12.80 -1.12 -3.89
CA GLN A 220 -13.85 -0.11 -3.75
C GLN A 220 -13.85 0.85 -4.94
N ARG A 221 -14.82 0.66 -5.84
CA ARG A 221 -14.96 1.44 -7.09
C ARG A 221 -14.99 2.95 -6.87
N GLN A 222 -15.67 3.43 -5.82
CA GLN A 222 -15.75 4.88 -5.55
C GLN A 222 -14.39 5.51 -5.21
N GLN A 223 -13.42 4.71 -4.78
CA GLN A 223 -12.08 5.16 -4.37
C GLN A 223 -10.96 4.59 -5.25
N ASP A 224 -11.29 3.92 -6.36
CA ASP A 224 -10.31 3.27 -7.25
C ASP A 224 -9.19 4.23 -7.69
N ALA A 225 -9.55 5.46 -8.07
CA ALA A 225 -8.61 6.49 -8.51
C ALA A 225 -7.53 6.88 -7.46
N TYR A 226 -7.77 6.60 -6.18
CA TYR A 226 -6.85 6.93 -5.08
C TYR A 226 -6.38 5.70 -4.30
N GLY A 227 -6.98 4.53 -4.55
CA GLY A 227 -6.81 3.30 -3.78
C GLY A 227 -7.42 3.40 -2.38
N ALA A 228 -8.53 2.70 -2.15
CA ALA A 228 -9.25 2.76 -0.87
C ALA A 228 -8.42 2.30 0.33
N ALA A 229 -7.61 1.25 0.13
CA ALA A 229 -6.65 0.75 1.11
C ALA A 229 -5.66 1.83 1.59
N TYR A 230 -5.35 2.81 0.75
CA TYR A 230 -4.51 3.95 1.10
C TYR A 230 -5.34 5.09 1.68
N LEU A 231 -6.40 5.53 1.00
CA LEU A 231 -7.14 6.73 1.37
C LEU A 231 -7.93 6.53 2.67
N SER A 232 -8.83 5.56 2.68
CA SER A 232 -9.62 5.21 3.86
C SER A 232 -8.79 4.42 4.87
N GLY A 233 -7.89 3.54 4.42
CA GLY A 233 -6.99 2.81 5.32
C GLY A 233 -6.09 3.73 6.13
N MET A 234 -5.48 4.76 5.52
CA MET A 234 -4.69 5.77 6.27
C MET A 234 -5.56 6.50 7.29
N ALA A 235 -6.77 6.93 6.89
CA ALA A 235 -7.66 7.66 7.78
C ALA A 235 -8.06 6.80 8.99
N PHE A 236 -8.35 5.52 8.78
CA PHE A 236 -8.70 4.60 9.86
C PHE A 236 -7.49 4.28 10.76
N VAL A 237 -6.30 4.04 10.19
CA VAL A 237 -5.07 3.86 10.96
C VAL A 237 -4.74 5.12 11.78
N GLU A 238 -4.92 6.30 11.20
CA GLU A 238 -4.71 7.56 11.91
C GLU A 238 -5.69 7.73 13.08
N TYR A 239 -6.97 7.37 12.89
CA TYR A 239 -7.94 7.31 13.98
C TYR A 239 -7.48 6.36 15.10
N LEU A 240 -7.02 5.16 14.77
CA LEU A 240 -6.50 4.20 15.75
C LEU A 240 -5.31 4.78 16.53
N ALA A 241 -4.37 5.40 15.82
CA ALA A 241 -3.20 6.02 16.44
C ALA A 241 -3.57 7.20 17.34
N GLN A 242 -4.47 8.08 16.90
CA GLN A 242 -4.89 9.25 17.67
C GLN A 242 -5.69 8.87 18.92
N ARG A 243 -6.56 7.86 18.82
CA ARG A 243 -7.46 7.49 19.91
C ARG A 243 -6.83 6.50 20.91
N PHE A 244 -5.99 5.59 20.44
CA PHE A 244 -5.45 4.51 21.27
C PHE A 244 -3.93 4.55 21.43
N GLY A 245 -3.25 5.46 20.72
CA GLY A 245 -1.80 5.59 20.73
C GLY A 245 -1.12 4.77 19.64
N GLU A 246 -0.06 5.33 19.07
CA GLU A 246 0.73 4.72 18.00
C GLU A 246 1.37 3.38 18.40
N GLU A 247 1.70 3.22 19.68
CA GLU A 247 2.19 1.97 20.27
C GLU A 247 1.26 0.77 20.01
N LYS A 248 -0.05 1.00 19.89
CA LYS A 248 -1.05 -0.05 19.66
C LYS A 248 -1.02 -0.58 18.24
N LEU A 249 -0.62 0.25 17.26
CA LEU A 249 -0.40 -0.22 15.90
C LEU A 249 0.68 -1.32 15.91
N TRP A 250 1.84 -1.03 16.49
CA TRP A 250 2.95 -1.98 16.56
C TRP A 250 2.68 -3.16 17.49
N LYS A 251 1.88 -2.98 18.55
CA LYS A 251 1.40 -4.09 19.36
C LYS A 251 0.50 -5.05 18.56
N LEU A 252 -0.30 -4.53 17.63
CA LEU A 252 -1.10 -5.37 16.72
C LEU A 252 -0.19 -6.15 15.76
N VAL A 253 0.80 -5.49 15.15
CA VAL A 253 1.80 -6.14 14.26
C VAL A 253 2.55 -7.24 15.04
N ASP A 254 3.10 -6.96 16.22
CA ASP A 254 3.78 -7.99 17.03
C ASP A 254 2.84 -9.16 17.39
N LYS A 255 1.58 -8.86 17.71
CA LYS A 255 0.58 -9.90 18.04
C LYS A 255 0.23 -10.75 16.83
N GLN A 256 0.18 -10.17 15.62
CA GLN A 256 -0.01 -10.90 14.37
C GLN A 256 1.20 -11.80 14.10
N GLY A 257 2.43 -11.26 14.18
CA GLY A 257 3.68 -11.98 13.97
C GLY A 257 3.91 -13.18 14.89
N ARG A 258 3.36 -13.14 16.11
CA ARG A 258 3.46 -14.23 17.12
C ARG A 258 2.29 -15.21 17.08
N SER A 259 1.20 -14.92 16.36
CA SER A 259 -0.02 -15.71 16.43
C SER A 259 0.15 -17.03 15.70
N ILE A 260 -0.03 -18.18 16.36
CA ILE A 260 0.01 -19.49 15.66
C ILE A 260 -1.09 -19.56 14.57
N PHE A 261 -2.24 -18.93 14.83
CA PHE A 261 -3.39 -18.88 13.93
C PHE A 261 -3.49 -17.53 13.20
N SER A 262 -2.36 -16.99 12.70
CA SER A 262 -2.34 -15.73 11.93
C SER A 262 -3.39 -15.62 10.81
N PRO A 263 -3.74 -16.69 10.06
CA PRO A 263 -4.81 -16.62 9.05
C PRO A 263 -6.22 -16.31 9.58
N LEU A 264 -6.48 -16.55 10.87
CA LEU A 264 -7.82 -16.47 11.47
C LEU A 264 -7.82 -15.57 12.70
N GLY A 265 -8.99 -15.10 13.13
CA GLY A 265 -9.11 -14.40 14.41
C GLY A 265 -8.53 -12.98 14.45
N VAL A 266 -8.46 -12.28 13.32
CA VAL A 266 -8.06 -10.86 13.23
C VAL A 266 -8.86 -10.01 14.22
N THR A 267 -10.19 -10.17 14.26
CA THR A 267 -11.07 -9.46 15.21
C THR A 267 -10.70 -9.69 16.67
N LEU A 268 -10.27 -10.90 17.03
CA LEU A 268 -9.82 -11.21 18.40
C LEU A 268 -8.49 -10.52 18.73
N ARG A 269 -7.60 -10.37 17.73
CA ARG A 269 -6.35 -9.62 17.89
C ARG A 269 -6.64 -8.14 18.11
N PHE A 270 -7.51 -7.53 17.31
CA PHE A 270 -7.98 -6.15 17.52
C PHE A 270 -8.61 -5.99 18.91
N LYS A 271 -9.54 -6.87 19.30
CA LYS A 271 -10.16 -6.83 20.64
C LYS A 271 -9.15 -6.92 21.77
N SER A 272 -8.10 -7.72 21.62
CA SER A 272 -7.06 -7.82 22.63
C SER A 272 -6.15 -6.59 22.71
N VAL A 273 -5.97 -5.84 21.61
CA VAL A 273 -5.03 -4.71 21.55
C VAL A 273 -5.75 -3.40 21.90
N TYR A 274 -6.93 -3.19 21.32
CA TYR A 274 -7.72 -1.97 21.40
C TYR A 274 -8.91 -2.09 22.37
N GLY A 275 -9.24 -3.29 22.86
CA GLY A 275 -10.40 -3.53 23.72
C GLY A 275 -11.71 -3.72 22.95
N GLN A 276 -11.74 -3.43 21.65
CA GLN A 276 -12.93 -3.49 20.79
C GLN A 276 -12.69 -4.36 19.55
N SER A 277 -13.78 -4.90 19.01
CA SER A 277 -13.73 -5.61 17.73
C SER A 277 -13.33 -4.64 16.60
N ILE A 278 -12.71 -5.14 15.53
CA ILE A 278 -12.38 -4.31 14.36
C ILE A 278 -13.63 -3.61 13.77
N GLY A 279 -14.78 -4.30 13.74
CA GLY A 279 -16.04 -3.71 13.29
C GLY A 279 -16.47 -2.54 14.17
N SER A 280 -16.48 -2.73 15.50
CA SER A 280 -16.83 -1.66 16.44
C SER A 280 -15.89 -0.45 16.35
N LEU A 281 -14.59 -0.70 16.15
CA LEU A 281 -13.62 0.38 15.93
C LEU A 281 -13.90 1.15 14.65
N PHE A 282 -14.31 0.45 13.59
CA PHE A 282 -14.67 1.07 12.32
C PHE A 282 -15.97 1.85 12.43
N ASP A 283 -16.98 1.32 13.12
CA ASP A 283 -18.24 2.03 13.39
C ASP A 283 -17.98 3.35 14.15
N ASP A 284 -17.18 3.29 15.22
CA ASP A 284 -16.78 4.47 16.00
C ASP A 284 -16.00 5.48 15.12
N PHE A 285 -15.13 4.99 14.23
CA PHE A 285 -14.41 5.83 13.26
C PHE A 285 -15.35 6.53 12.28
N VAL A 286 -16.33 5.81 11.73
CA VAL A 286 -17.32 6.36 10.80
C VAL A 286 -18.15 7.44 11.48
N GLU A 287 -18.64 7.17 12.68
CA GLU A 287 -19.43 8.11 13.47
C GLU A 287 -18.62 9.40 13.73
N GLU A 288 -17.39 9.26 14.23
CA GLU A 288 -16.53 10.38 14.56
C GLU A 288 -16.13 11.19 13.32
N THR A 289 -15.83 10.52 12.21
CA THR A 289 -15.49 11.17 10.95
C THR A 289 -16.68 11.96 10.40
N LYS A 290 -17.88 11.37 10.39
CA LYS A 290 -19.10 12.07 9.93
C LYS A 290 -19.46 13.25 10.83
N ALA A 291 -19.19 13.18 12.13
CA ALA A 291 -19.42 14.28 13.06
C ALA A 291 -18.46 15.46 12.83
N ARG A 292 -17.23 15.19 12.38
CA ARG A 292 -16.21 16.21 12.08
C ARG A 292 -16.38 16.83 10.70
N GLU A 293 -16.77 16.03 9.70
CA GLU A 293 -16.82 16.47 8.31
C GLU A 293 -18.10 17.27 8.02
N VAL A 294 -17.93 18.53 7.60
CA VAL A 294 -19.05 19.38 7.21
C VAL A 294 -19.41 19.08 5.76
N ARG A 295 -20.59 18.52 5.54
CA ARG A 295 -21.15 18.36 4.19
C ARG A 295 -21.27 19.73 3.52
N ARG A 296 -20.41 19.99 2.54
CA ARG A 296 -20.44 21.23 1.77
C ARG A 296 -21.74 21.29 0.96
N LYS A 297 -22.66 22.18 1.36
CA LYS A 297 -23.83 22.50 0.55
C LYS A 297 -23.39 23.36 -0.61
N ARG A 298 -23.70 22.89 -1.83
CA ARG A 298 -23.50 23.68 -3.04
C ARG A 298 -24.33 24.98 -2.95
N PRO A 299 -23.76 26.16 -3.23
CA PRO A 299 -24.53 27.40 -3.26
C PRO A 299 -25.71 27.31 -4.24
N ALA A 300 -26.86 27.91 -3.90
CA ALA A 300 -28.09 27.80 -4.70
C ALA A 300 -27.94 28.30 -6.15
N GLN A 301 -27.00 29.23 -6.37
CA GLN A 301 -26.67 29.78 -7.68
C GLN A 301 -25.78 28.87 -8.55
N GLN A 302 -25.19 27.81 -7.99
CA GLN A 302 -24.37 26.88 -8.75
C GLN A 302 -25.23 25.74 -9.31
N ARG A 303 -25.12 25.51 -10.62
CA ARG A 303 -25.77 24.39 -11.31
C ARG A 303 -24.76 23.27 -11.59
N VAL A 304 -25.21 22.02 -11.46
CA VAL A 304 -24.47 20.86 -11.95
C VAL A 304 -24.67 20.77 -13.46
N LEU A 305 -23.59 20.94 -14.24
CA LEU A 305 -23.64 20.85 -15.71
C LEU A 305 -23.41 19.42 -16.22
N ALA A 306 -22.74 18.60 -15.41
CA ALA A 306 -22.58 17.16 -15.61
C ALA A 306 -22.43 16.52 -14.22
N SER A 307 -23.31 15.56 -13.90
CA SER A 307 -23.31 14.85 -12.61
C SER A 307 -22.32 13.70 -12.57
N GLU A 308 -22.03 13.09 -13.72
CA GLU A 308 -21.14 11.93 -13.84
C GLU A 308 -20.13 12.19 -14.96
N VAL A 309 -18.89 12.46 -14.57
CA VAL A 309 -17.77 12.75 -15.49
C VAL A 309 -16.66 11.70 -15.44
N GLY A 310 -16.90 10.60 -14.71
CA GLY A 310 -15.96 9.51 -14.54
C GLY A 310 -14.82 9.81 -13.55
N HIS A 311 -13.91 8.85 -13.41
CA HIS A 311 -12.80 8.89 -12.45
C HIS A 311 -11.66 9.82 -12.89
N LEU A 312 -11.49 9.99 -14.20
CA LEU A 312 -10.53 10.91 -14.80
C LEU A 312 -11.27 11.84 -15.74
N ALA A 313 -11.70 12.98 -15.20
CA ALA A 313 -12.30 14.05 -15.97
C ALA A 313 -11.27 15.15 -16.21
N ARG A 314 -11.02 15.49 -17.47
CA ARG A 314 -10.31 16.73 -17.84
C ARG A 314 -11.30 17.71 -18.41
N LEU A 315 -11.24 18.95 -17.93
CA LEU A 315 -12.16 20.02 -18.28
C LEU A 315 -11.39 21.19 -18.91
N ALA A 316 -11.90 21.71 -20.02
CA ALA A 316 -11.52 23.00 -20.56
C ALA A 316 -12.77 23.83 -20.86
N VAL A 317 -12.70 25.14 -20.64
CA VAL A 317 -13.81 26.07 -20.89
C VAL A 317 -13.34 27.15 -21.85
N ALA A 318 -14.04 27.32 -22.96
CA ALA A 318 -13.78 28.37 -23.94
C ALA A 318 -14.38 29.71 -23.51
N GLY A 319 -13.97 30.81 -24.15
CA GLY A 319 -14.40 32.17 -23.80
C GLY A 319 -15.91 32.42 -24.00
N ASP A 320 -16.56 31.67 -24.88
CA ASP A 320 -18.02 31.70 -25.09
C ASP A 320 -18.79 30.86 -24.05
N GLY A 321 -18.09 30.15 -23.18
CA GLY A 321 -18.64 29.25 -22.17
C GLY A 321 -18.84 27.82 -22.65
N THR A 322 -18.45 27.47 -23.88
CA THR A 322 -18.41 26.08 -24.36
C THR A 322 -17.45 25.26 -23.48
N ILE A 323 -17.86 24.05 -23.13
CA ILE A 323 -17.13 23.16 -22.24
C ILE A 323 -16.68 21.93 -23.01
N ALA A 324 -15.37 21.66 -23.01
CA ALA A 324 -14.81 20.40 -23.47
C ALA A 324 -14.46 19.52 -22.27
N LEU A 325 -15.00 18.30 -22.26
CA LEU A 325 -14.83 17.30 -21.22
C LEU A 325 -14.21 16.05 -21.84
N VAL A 326 -13.06 15.61 -21.33
CA VAL A 326 -12.56 14.25 -21.58
C VAL A 326 -12.93 13.43 -20.35
N THR A 327 -13.77 12.42 -20.53
CA THR A 327 -14.24 11.55 -19.44
C THR A 327 -13.81 10.11 -19.71
N SER A 328 -13.46 9.36 -18.68
CA SER A 328 -13.28 7.91 -18.76
C SER A 328 -13.93 7.23 -17.55
N GLY A 329 -14.65 6.14 -17.81
CA GLY A 329 -15.21 5.27 -16.78
C GLY A 329 -14.36 4.01 -16.60
N LEU A 330 -14.68 3.21 -15.58
CA LEU A 330 -14.09 1.88 -15.39
C LEU A 330 -14.45 0.94 -16.55
N ASP A 331 -15.72 0.94 -16.94
CA ASP A 331 -16.28 0.04 -17.96
C ASP A 331 -16.54 0.75 -19.30
N GLU A 332 -16.09 2.00 -19.45
CA GLU A 332 -16.35 2.82 -20.63
C GLU A 332 -15.05 3.43 -21.18
N PRO A 333 -14.84 3.37 -22.52
CA PRO A 333 -13.69 4.01 -23.13
C PRO A 333 -13.72 5.52 -22.90
N ALA A 334 -12.54 6.15 -23.03
CA ALA A 334 -12.43 7.59 -22.98
C ALA A 334 -13.36 8.24 -24.03
N ARG A 335 -13.99 9.35 -23.67
CA ARG A 335 -14.88 10.13 -24.55
C ARG A 335 -14.55 11.61 -24.43
N LEU A 336 -14.48 12.29 -25.57
CA LEU A 336 -14.52 13.75 -25.64
C LEU A 336 -15.98 14.19 -25.79
N ILE A 337 -16.48 15.00 -24.86
CA ILE A 337 -17.84 15.54 -24.87
C ILE A 337 -17.73 17.07 -24.91
N ILE A 338 -18.34 17.69 -25.90
CA ILE A 338 -18.49 19.14 -26.00
C ILE A 338 -19.89 19.51 -25.52
N ARG A 339 -19.97 20.39 -24.52
CA ARG A 339 -21.22 20.92 -23.99
C ARG A 339 -21.30 22.42 -24.20
N GLU A 340 -22.50 22.92 -24.45
CA GLU A 340 -22.79 24.36 -24.41
C GLU A 340 -22.65 24.90 -22.97
N LYS A 341 -22.63 26.23 -22.84
CA LYS A 341 -22.55 26.92 -21.53
C LYS A 341 -23.63 26.46 -20.54
N ASP A 342 -24.77 26.00 -21.06
CA ASP A 342 -25.87 25.54 -20.21
C ASP A 342 -25.77 24.07 -19.76
N GLY A 343 -24.78 23.32 -20.28
CA GLY A 343 -24.56 21.91 -20.01
C GLY A 343 -25.15 20.96 -21.06
N THR A 344 -25.92 21.45 -22.03
CA THR A 344 -26.42 20.62 -23.14
C THR A 344 -25.27 20.07 -23.97
N GLU A 345 -25.31 18.77 -24.29
CA GLU A 345 -24.31 18.15 -25.14
C GLU A 345 -24.49 18.61 -26.59
N ARG A 346 -23.44 19.24 -27.14
CA ARG A 346 -23.35 19.67 -28.53
C ARG A 346 -22.83 18.57 -29.43
N ALA A 347 -21.80 17.84 -28.97
CA ALA A 347 -21.15 16.77 -29.70
C ALA A 347 -20.39 15.84 -28.75
N SER A 348 -20.19 14.59 -29.16
CA SER A 348 -19.30 13.65 -28.48
C SER A 348 -18.54 12.76 -29.46
N GLN A 349 -17.34 12.36 -29.07
CA GLN A 349 -16.44 11.46 -29.81
C GLN A 349 -15.85 10.43 -28.85
N ARG A 350 -15.76 9.18 -29.31
CA ARG A 350 -15.02 8.09 -28.64
C ARG A 350 -13.57 8.07 -29.10
#